data_AF-A0A2E0VUZ2-F1
#
_entry.id   AF-A0A2E0VUZ2-F1
#
_cell.length_a   1.000
_cell.length_b   1.000
_cell.length_c   1.000
_cell.angle_alpha   90.00
_cell.angle_beta   90.00
_cell.angle_gamma   90.00
#
_symmetry.space_group_name_H-M   'P 1'
#
loop_
_entity.id
_entity.type
_entity.pdbx_description
1 polymer ?
#
loop_
_entity_poly.entity_id
_entity_poly.type
_entity_poly.pdbx_seq_one_letter_code
_entity_poly.pdbx_strand_id
1 'polypeptide(L)'
;MPETIELPQGCPKVKSFSNFAPTEQKLPEMKKCRACQQPIADAAARCPHCGAAVIEETILCPACGEENSLYASACVSCGTRFFAGDPEPGIDDDIFGNASLDALQREVAKRFETAFRKRLEEEHSPVLHPRYYERLQQSGFQGNLNFRIEQLATEVSALGADFRTKAVKKLLERNFEELLDYFIIRFCADLNETNYPEAILRYHGKSLDQIDLRRMILDYLDLEVEDLSWYDDFVAMPAGKLRNAADNFLFPKKDEKLFLIVNTAILGNCKNGFAMTSKCLYWKTELEPAQRVFYHKLEEVKRDDKWITINGIFFHASTSIDLKMIRLLKRLRV
;
A
#
# COMPACT_ATOMS: atom_id res chain seq x y z
N MET A 1 1.27 83.17 19.22
CA MET A 1 -0.07 83.32 19.82
C MET A 1 -0.74 81.97 19.74
N PRO A 2 -1.04 81.30 20.86
CA PRO A 2 -1.65 79.98 20.83
C PRO A 2 -3.19 80.11 20.74
N GLU A 3 -3.79 79.39 19.80
CA GLU A 3 -5.24 79.14 19.76
C GLU A 3 -5.55 77.88 20.55
N THR A 4 -6.36 78.06 21.58
CA THR A 4 -6.90 77.02 22.46
C THR A 4 -8.10 76.39 21.76
N ILE A 5 -8.05 75.08 21.48
CA ILE A 5 -9.19 74.30 20.99
C ILE A 5 -9.77 73.50 22.16
N GLU A 6 -11.00 73.83 22.55
CA GLU A 6 -11.78 73.10 23.54
C GLU A 6 -12.38 71.81 22.93
N LEU A 7 -12.24 70.69 23.63
CA LEU A 7 -12.85 69.41 23.28
C LEU A 7 -14.24 69.27 23.96
N PRO A 8 -15.27 68.80 23.25
CA PRO A 8 -16.60 68.64 23.81
C PRO A 8 -16.70 67.42 24.74
N GLN A 9 -17.32 67.63 25.90
CA GLN A 9 -17.70 66.59 26.85
C GLN A 9 -18.95 65.84 26.39
N GLY A 10 -18.91 64.51 26.43
CA GLY A 10 -20.11 63.68 26.30
C GLY A 10 -19.84 62.25 25.84
N CYS A 11 -19.32 61.39 26.73
CA CYS A 11 -19.26 59.95 26.49
C CYS A 11 -20.40 59.25 27.27
N PRO A 12 -21.33 58.53 26.62
CA PRO A 12 -22.42 57.85 27.30
C PRO A 12 -21.93 56.63 28.08
N LYS A 13 -22.47 56.44 29.29
CA LYS A 13 -22.17 55.34 30.21
C LYS A 13 -22.40 53.98 29.55
N VAL A 14 -21.34 53.20 29.40
CA VAL A 14 -21.37 51.80 28.96
C VAL A 14 -22.00 50.95 30.08
N LYS A 15 -23.05 50.20 29.73
CA LYS A 15 -23.72 49.25 30.62
C LYS A 15 -22.78 48.08 30.92
N SER A 16 -22.67 47.73 32.20
CA SER A 16 -21.94 46.58 32.70
C SER A 16 -22.51 45.27 32.14
N PHE A 17 -21.73 44.57 31.31
CA PHE A 17 -21.97 43.17 30.96
C PHE A 17 -21.32 42.28 32.03
N SER A 18 -22.11 41.90 33.03
CA SER A 18 -21.84 40.74 33.87
C SER A 18 -22.61 39.54 33.31
N ASN A 19 -21.95 38.38 33.24
CA ASN A 19 -22.45 37.03 32.93
C ASN A 19 -21.93 36.44 31.60
N PHE A 20 -20.65 36.06 31.60
CA PHE A 20 -20.18 34.91 30.82
C PHE A 20 -19.59 33.91 31.81
N ALA A 21 -20.30 32.82 32.05
CA ALA A 21 -19.73 31.64 32.69
C ALA A 21 -18.70 31.06 31.72
N PRO A 22 -17.47 30.73 32.17
CA PRO A 22 -16.47 30.10 31.31
C PRO A 22 -16.98 28.73 30.88
N THR A 23 -17.20 28.56 29.58
CA THR A 23 -17.43 27.25 28.98
C THR A 23 -16.13 26.46 29.13
N GLU A 24 -16.16 25.33 29.85
CA GLU A 24 -15.03 24.41 29.91
C GLU A 24 -14.69 23.93 28.48
N GLN A 25 -13.70 24.57 27.86
CA GLN A 25 -13.14 24.10 26.61
C GLN A 25 -12.28 22.88 26.93
N LYS A 26 -12.82 21.69 26.66
CA LYS A 26 -12.08 20.43 26.70
C LYS A 26 -10.84 20.59 25.82
N LEU A 27 -9.64 20.49 26.41
CA LEU A 27 -8.40 20.59 25.64
C LEU A 27 -8.42 19.52 24.52
N PRO A 28 -7.98 19.88 23.30
CA PRO A 28 -7.93 18.94 22.20
C PRO A 28 -7.00 17.78 22.54
N GLU A 29 -7.44 16.55 22.29
CA GLU A 29 -6.60 15.37 22.41
C GLU A 29 -5.39 15.49 21.47
N MET A 30 -4.21 15.17 21.99
CA MET A 30 -2.95 15.26 21.26
C MET A 30 -2.44 13.86 20.93
N LYS A 31 -2.00 13.64 19.68
CA LYS A 31 -1.29 12.42 19.25
C LYS A 31 0.20 12.69 19.04
N LYS A 32 1.02 11.65 18.86
CA LYS A 32 2.46 11.81 18.57
C LYS A 32 2.74 11.69 17.07
N CYS A 33 3.60 12.55 16.54
CA CYS A 33 4.07 12.44 15.16
C CYS A 33 4.92 11.17 14.97
N ARG A 34 4.63 10.35 13.96
CA ARG A 34 5.40 9.11 13.69
C ARG A 34 6.85 9.37 13.28
N ALA A 35 7.14 10.51 12.65
CA ALA A 35 8.48 10.85 12.19
C ALA A 35 9.38 11.39 13.31
N CYS A 36 8.89 12.31 14.14
CA CYS A 36 9.71 13.00 15.16
C CYS A 36 9.25 12.82 16.61
N GLN A 37 8.18 12.06 16.86
CA GLN A 37 7.61 11.73 18.18
C GLN A 37 7.09 12.93 19.00
N GLN A 38 7.13 14.16 18.46
CA GLN A 38 6.56 15.33 19.11
C GLN A 38 5.02 15.30 19.10
N PRO A 39 4.36 15.86 20.13
CA PRO A 39 2.91 15.90 20.21
C PRO A 39 2.35 16.86 19.15
N ILE A 40 1.26 16.45 18.52
CA ILE A 40 0.56 17.17 17.46
C ILE A 40 -0.94 17.13 17.74
N ALA A 41 -1.66 18.17 17.29
CA ALA A 41 -3.12 18.17 17.34
C ALA A 41 -3.67 17.02 16.50
N ASP A 42 -4.77 16.41 16.93
CA ASP A 42 -5.32 15.24 16.23
C ASP A 42 -5.74 15.56 14.79
N ALA A 43 -6.24 16.77 14.53
CA ALA A 43 -6.61 17.25 13.20
C ALA A 43 -5.44 17.85 12.37
N ALA A 44 -4.19 17.74 12.83
CA ALA A 44 -3.05 18.31 12.09
C ALA A 44 -2.76 17.48 10.84
N ALA A 45 -2.82 18.06 9.63
CA ALA A 45 -2.45 17.39 8.38
C ALA A 45 -0.93 17.26 8.17
N ARG A 46 -0.14 18.11 8.85
CA ARG A 46 1.32 18.10 8.86
C ARG A 46 1.83 18.34 10.27
N CYS A 47 2.95 17.71 10.61
CA CYS A 47 3.58 17.91 11.89
C CYS A 47 4.18 19.33 11.94
N PRO A 48 3.79 20.19 12.90
CA PRO A 48 4.35 21.54 13.00
C PRO A 48 5.84 21.54 13.39
N HIS A 49 6.36 20.42 13.91
CA HIS A 49 7.76 20.32 14.35
C HIS A 49 8.72 19.85 13.26
N CYS A 50 8.31 18.91 12.40
CA CYS A 50 9.20 18.32 11.39
C CYS A 50 8.71 18.46 9.94
N GLY A 51 7.49 18.99 9.71
CA GLY A 51 6.92 19.14 8.38
C GLY A 51 6.42 17.83 7.73
N ALA A 52 6.66 16.67 8.36
CA ALA A 52 6.15 15.39 7.86
C ALA A 52 4.62 15.40 7.76
N ALA A 53 4.08 14.82 6.69
CA ALA A 53 2.65 14.59 6.56
C ALA A 53 2.18 13.74 7.74
N VAL A 54 1.13 14.19 8.41
CA VAL A 54 0.45 13.39 9.42
C VAL A 54 -0.57 12.60 8.63
N ILE A 55 -0.23 11.35 8.39
CA ILE A 55 -1.12 10.42 7.69
C ILE A 55 -2.27 10.18 8.66
N GLU A 56 -3.44 10.78 8.37
CA GLU A 56 -4.67 10.32 8.98
C GLU A 56 -4.77 8.84 8.67
N GLU A 57 -4.88 8.08 9.73
CA GLU A 57 -5.01 6.66 9.66
C GLU A 57 -6.36 6.43 8.94
N THR A 58 -6.32 5.91 7.69
CA THR A 58 -7.51 5.71 6.85
C THR A 58 -7.85 4.23 6.69
N ILE A 59 -9.14 3.93 6.58
CA ILE A 59 -9.66 2.63 6.14
C ILE A 59 -10.28 2.77 4.76
N LEU A 60 -10.06 1.79 3.89
CA LEU A 60 -10.79 1.70 2.63
C LEU A 60 -12.14 1.05 2.90
N CYS A 61 -13.19 1.62 2.31
CA CYS A 61 -14.51 1.05 2.44
C CYS A 61 -14.57 -0.31 1.75
N PRO A 62 -14.99 -1.38 2.43
CA PRO A 62 -15.02 -2.71 1.81
C PRO A 62 -16.11 -2.83 0.73
N ALA A 63 -17.15 -1.99 0.78
CA ALA A 63 -18.23 -2.01 -0.20
C ALA A 63 -17.93 -1.18 -1.46
N CYS A 64 -17.34 0.01 -1.32
CA CYS A 64 -17.12 0.92 -2.45
C CYS A 64 -15.66 1.33 -2.69
N GLY A 65 -14.72 0.96 -1.81
CA GLY A 65 -13.31 1.32 -1.93
C GLY A 65 -12.94 2.74 -1.51
N GLU A 66 -13.90 3.55 -1.02
CA GLU A 66 -13.63 4.94 -0.60
C GLU A 66 -12.67 4.98 0.60
N GLU A 67 -11.72 5.91 0.61
CA GLU A 67 -10.91 6.19 1.81
C GLU A 67 -11.75 6.90 2.88
N ASN A 68 -11.72 6.37 4.09
CA ASN A 68 -12.47 6.88 5.23
C ASN A 68 -11.51 7.05 6.40
N SER A 69 -11.84 7.93 7.34
CA SER A 69 -11.13 8.01 8.61
C SER A 69 -11.18 6.66 9.33
N LEU A 70 -10.10 6.25 10.00
CA LEU A 70 -10.10 5.06 10.87
C LEU A 70 -11.14 5.13 12.00
N TYR A 71 -11.64 6.32 12.32
CA TYR A 71 -12.70 6.53 13.31
C TYR A 71 -14.09 6.70 12.69
N ALA A 72 -14.22 6.61 11.36
CA ALA A 72 -15.52 6.68 10.72
C ALA A 72 -16.38 5.49 11.18
N SER A 73 -17.62 5.72 11.59
CA SER A 73 -18.55 4.63 11.93
C SER A 73 -19.19 4.00 10.69
N ALA A 74 -19.20 4.74 9.58
CA ALA A 74 -19.70 4.31 8.29
C ALA A 74 -18.97 5.02 7.15
N CYS A 75 -19.02 4.42 5.97
CA CYS A 75 -18.44 4.97 4.77
C CYS A 75 -19.11 6.29 4.40
N VAL A 76 -18.33 7.35 4.24
CA VAL A 76 -18.80 8.67 3.82
C VAL A 76 -19.41 8.66 2.42
N SER A 77 -19.03 7.70 1.59
CA SER A 77 -19.46 7.57 0.20
C SER A 77 -20.68 6.65 0.04
N CYS A 78 -20.67 5.44 0.63
CA CYS A 78 -21.74 4.45 0.45
C CYS A 78 -22.57 4.13 1.71
N GLY A 79 -22.24 4.69 2.87
CA GLY A 79 -22.97 4.44 4.13
C GLY A 79 -22.69 3.08 4.78
N THR A 80 -21.85 2.23 4.20
CA THR A 80 -21.48 0.93 4.78
C THR A 80 -20.82 1.12 6.14
N ARG A 81 -21.40 0.56 7.21
CA ARG A 81 -20.86 0.66 8.56
C ARG A 81 -19.53 -0.08 8.69
N PHE A 82 -18.55 0.58 9.33
CA PHE A 82 -17.22 0.01 9.58
C PHE A 82 -17.15 -0.75 10.90
N PHE A 83 -17.98 -0.37 11.86
CA PHE A 83 -18.13 -1.05 13.12
C PHE A 83 -19.58 -1.48 13.22
N ALA A 84 -19.83 -2.79 13.31
CA ALA A 84 -21.06 -3.24 13.93
C ALA A 84 -20.99 -2.67 15.36
N GLY A 85 -21.86 -1.71 15.68
CA GLY A 85 -22.03 -1.34 17.08
C GLY A 85 -22.28 -2.61 17.88
N ASP A 86 -21.81 -2.66 19.14
CA ASP A 86 -22.10 -3.76 20.05
C ASP A 86 -23.53 -4.21 19.80
N PRO A 87 -23.76 -5.49 19.44
CA PRO A 87 -25.07 -5.94 19.04
C PRO A 87 -26.04 -5.50 20.13
N GLU A 88 -27.05 -4.70 19.77
CA GLU A 88 -28.14 -4.44 20.69
C GLU A 88 -28.59 -5.81 21.21
N PRO A 89 -28.83 -5.98 22.53
CA PRO A 89 -29.25 -7.25 23.10
C PRO A 89 -30.67 -7.57 22.61
N GLY A 90 -30.75 -8.00 21.36
CA GLY A 90 -31.93 -8.35 20.62
C GLY A 90 -31.95 -9.87 20.50
N ILE A 91 -32.71 -10.47 21.39
CA ILE A 91 -33.45 -11.74 21.25
C ILE A 91 -32.66 -12.88 20.60
N ASP A 92 -32.30 -13.86 21.44
CA ASP A 92 -31.80 -15.19 21.10
C ASP A 92 -32.55 -15.83 19.93
N ASP A 93 -32.05 -15.62 18.71
CA ASP A 93 -32.29 -16.45 17.54
C ASP A 93 -30.93 -16.85 16.97
N ASP A 94 -30.13 -17.63 17.72
CA ASP A 94 -29.23 -18.63 17.12
C ASP A 94 -28.46 -19.47 18.15
N ILE A 95 -29.13 -20.48 18.71
CA ILE A 95 -28.45 -21.56 19.45
C ILE A 95 -27.73 -22.53 18.47
N PHE A 96 -27.97 -22.43 17.15
CA PHE A 96 -27.39 -23.34 16.15
C PHE A 96 -26.78 -22.67 14.88
N GLY A 97 -26.95 -21.35 14.65
CA GLY A 97 -26.41 -20.67 13.46
C GLY A 97 -24.99 -20.10 13.58
N ASN A 98 -24.62 -19.53 14.75
CA ASN A 98 -23.32 -18.85 14.93
C ASN A 98 -22.11 -19.79 14.96
N ALA A 99 -22.31 -21.05 15.36
CA ALA A 99 -21.24 -22.05 15.41
C ALA A 99 -20.59 -22.29 14.02
N SER A 100 -21.35 -22.09 12.93
CA SER A 100 -20.83 -22.21 11.57
C SER A 100 -19.97 -21.00 11.16
N LEU A 101 -20.40 -19.78 11.50
CA LEU A 101 -19.65 -18.58 11.11
C LEU A 101 -18.35 -18.44 11.90
N ASP A 102 -18.37 -18.73 13.21
CA ASP A 102 -17.16 -18.73 14.04
C ASP A 102 -16.13 -19.77 13.54
N ALA A 103 -16.61 -20.93 13.09
CA ALA A 103 -15.75 -21.94 12.48
C ALA A 103 -15.13 -21.45 11.16
N LEU A 104 -15.91 -20.75 10.33
CA LEU A 104 -15.41 -20.12 9.10
C LEU A 104 -14.38 -19.02 9.41
N GLN A 105 -14.64 -18.16 10.40
CA GLN A 105 -13.69 -17.11 10.82
C GLN A 105 -12.36 -17.71 11.26
N ARG A 106 -12.36 -18.75 12.10
CA ARG A 106 -11.14 -19.46 12.51
C ARG A 106 -10.38 -20.04 11.32
N GLU A 107 -11.07 -20.63 10.36
CA GLU A 107 -10.45 -21.19 9.15
C GLU A 107 -9.88 -20.09 8.23
N VAL A 108 -10.59 -18.97 8.05
CA VAL A 108 -10.10 -17.80 7.31
C VAL A 108 -8.85 -17.22 8.00
N ALA A 109 -8.88 -17.04 9.32
CA ALA A 109 -7.74 -16.57 10.11
C ALA A 109 -6.51 -17.47 9.93
N LYS A 110 -6.70 -18.79 10.03
CA LYS A 110 -5.63 -19.78 9.83
C LYS A 110 -5.03 -19.71 8.42
N ARG A 111 -5.85 -19.48 7.40
CA ARG A 111 -5.38 -19.30 6.02
C ARG A 111 -4.64 -17.99 5.83
N PHE A 112 -5.08 -16.91 6.47
CA PHE A 112 -4.33 -15.66 6.51
C PHE A 112 -2.96 -15.85 7.14
N GLU A 113 -2.87 -16.51 8.31
CA GLU A 113 -1.59 -16.80 8.97
C GLU A 113 -0.66 -17.63 8.06
N THR A 114 -1.22 -18.60 7.32
CA THR A 114 -0.47 -19.39 6.33
C THR A 114 0.05 -18.51 5.20
N ALA A 115 -0.78 -17.61 4.66
CA ALA A 115 -0.38 -16.65 3.62
C ALA A 115 0.69 -15.67 4.13
N PHE A 116 0.54 -15.18 5.37
CA PHE A 116 1.50 -14.29 6.02
C PHE A 116 2.87 -14.95 6.17
N ARG A 117 2.92 -16.17 6.72
CA ARG A 117 4.15 -16.96 6.84
C ARG A 117 4.84 -17.15 5.49
N LYS A 118 4.07 -17.58 4.48
CA LYS A 118 4.56 -17.76 3.12
C LYS A 118 5.13 -16.45 2.55
N ARG A 119 4.44 -15.32 2.76
CA ARG A 119 4.90 -14.00 2.32
C ARG A 119 6.24 -13.62 2.98
N LEU A 120 6.39 -13.88 4.28
CA LEU A 120 7.65 -13.65 4.99
C LEU A 120 8.78 -14.54 4.45
N GLU A 121 8.52 -15.81 4.21
CA GLU A 121 9.49 -16.75 3.62
C GLU A 121 9.93 -16.34 2.21
N GLU A 122 9.01 -15.83 1.39
CA GLU A 122 9.30 -15.45 0.01
C GLU A 122 9.99 -14.09 -0.12
N GLU A 123 9.76 -13.14 0.79
CA GLU A 123 10.14 -11.74 0.60
C GLU A 123 11.07 -11.17 1.67
N HIS A 124 11.26 -11.82 2.81
CA HIS A 124 11.94 -11.22 3.95
C HIS A 124 12.96 -12.16 4.60
N SER A 125 14.05 -11.58 5.12
CA SER A 125 15.04 -12.34 5.88
C SER A 125 14.41 -13.13 7.05
N PRO A 126 14.70 -14.45 7.18
CA PRO A 126 14.20 -15.28 8.28
C PRO A 126 14.51 -14.75 9.68
N VAL A 127 15.63 -14.02 9.82
CA VAL A 127 16.05 -13.41 11.09
C VAL A 127 15.05 -12.36 11.58
N LEU A 128 14.33 -11.70 10.67
CA LEU A 128 13.36 -10.66 11.01
C LEU A 128 11.94 -11.20 11.23
N HIS A 129 11.64 -12.45 10.83
CA HIS A 129 10.28 -13.01 10.92
C HIS A 129 9.64 -12.84 12.30
N PRO A 130 10.32 -13.10 13.44
CA PRO A 130 9.71 -12.89 14.76
C PRO A 130 9.24 -11.45 15.00
N ARG A 131 9.95 -10.45 14.46
CA ARG A 131 9.58 -9.02 14.60
C ARG A 131 8.35 -8.67 13.77
N TYR A 132 8.16 -9.31 12.61
CA TYR A 132 6.94 -9.15 11.83
C TYR A 132 5.73 -9.74 12.56
N TYR A 133 5.86 -10.92 13.16
CA TYR A 133 4.80 -11.51 14.00
C TYR A 133 4.47 -10.63 15.20
N GLU A 134 5.49 -10.13 15.91
CA GLU A 134 5.29 -9.19 17.01
C GLU A 134 4.53 -7.94 16.56
N ARG A 135 4.94 -7.34 15.43
CA ARG A 135 4.28 -6.17 14.86
C ARG A 135 2.83 -6.46 14.47
N LEU A 136 2.54 -7.65 13.94
CA LEU A 136 1.18 -8.06 13.59
C LEU A 136 0.27 -8.09 14.82
N GLN A 137 0.78 -8.53 15.97
CA GLN A 137 0.01 -8.64 17.22
C GLN A 137 -0.11 -7.30 17.97
N GLN A 138 0.88 -6.42 17.88
CA GLN A 138 0.94 -5.21 18.70
C GLN A 138 0.46 -3.94 17.97
N SER A 139 0.35 -3.97 16.65
CA SER A 139 -0.05 -2.78 15.88
C SER A 139 -1.55 -2.63 15.76
N GLY A 140 -2.01 -1.41 15.45
CA GLY A 140 -3.42 -1.12 15.15
C GLY A 140 -3.97 -1.88 13.93
N PHE A 141 -3.12 -2.56 13.16
CA PHE A 141 -3.54 -3.44 12.09
C PHE A 141 -4.37 -4.63 12.57
N GLN A 142 -4.12 -5.15 13.78
CA GLN A 142 -4.79 -6.35 14.28
C GLN A 142 -6.31 -6.20 14.35
N GLY A 143 -6.81 -5.04 14.79
CA GLY A 143 -8.24 -4.76 14.82
C GLY A 143 -8.87 -4.78 13.42
N ASN A 144 -8.21 -4.14 12.45
CA ASN A 144 -8.65 -4.15 11.05
C ASN A 144 -8.60 -5.55 10.43
N LEU A 145 -7.58 -6.34 10.78
CA LEU A 145 -7.45 -7.72 10.32
C LEU A 145 -8.61 -8.59 10.84
N ASN A 146 -8.92 -8.52 12.14
CA ASN A 146 -10.01 -9.28 12.75
C ASN A 146 -11.34 -8.95 12.08
N PHE A 147 -11.64 -7.66 11.91
CA PHE A 147 -12.84 -7.21 11.20
C PHE A 147 -12.89 -7.75 9.76
N ARG A 148 -11.77 -7.72 9.03
CA ARG A 148 -11.75 -8.24 7.65
C ARG A 148 -11.90 -9.77 7.60
N ILE A 149 -11.37 -10.50 8.58
CA ILE A 149 -11.57 -11.96 8.70
C ILE A 149 -13.06 -12.29 8.88
N GLU A 150 -13.79 -11.54 9.72
CA GLU A 150 -15.24 -11.70 9.93
C GLU A 150 -16.03 -11.47 8.64
N GLN A 151 -15.70 -10.40 7.91
CA GLN A 151 -16.32 -10.12 6.62
C GLN A 151 -16.04 -11.23 5.59
N LEU A 152 -14.79 -11.66 5.47
CA LEU A 152 -14.41 -12.72 4.55
C LEU A 152 -15.10 -14.05 4.90
N ALA A 153 -15.28 -14.36 6.19
CA ALA A 153 -16.03 -15.54 6.61
C ALA A 153 -17.50 -15.47 6.13
N THR A 154 -18.12 -14.30 6.23
CA THR A 154 -19.47 -14.06 5.69
C THR A 154 -19.53 -14.21 4.17
N GLU A 155 -18.57 -13.62 3.44
CA GLU A 155 -18.47 -13.73 1.98
C GLU A 155 -18.23 -15.20 1.54
N VAL A 156 -17.40 -15.96 2.27
CA VAL A 156 -17.17 -17.39 2.02
C VAL A 156 -18.42 -18.22 2.29
N SER A 157 -19.15 -17.91 3.37
CA SER A 157 -20.44 -18.54 3.67
C SER A 157 -21.43 -18.34 2.52
N ALA A 158 -21.54 -17.11 2.00
CA ALA A 158 -22.42 -16.78 0.87
C ALA A 158 -22.04 -17.51 -0.43
N LEU A 159 -20.78 -17.90 -0.59
CA LEU A 159 -20.30 -18.72 -1.72
C LEU A 159 -20.48 -20.24 -1.50
N GLY A 160 -21.09 -20.66 -0.39
CA GLY A 160 -21.37 -22.06 -0.08
C GLY A 160 -20.33 -22.75 0.82
N ALA A 161 -19.48 -21.99 1.52
CA ALA A 161 -18.56 -22.47 2.57
C ALA A 161 -17.52 -23.55 2.17
N ASP A 162 -17.42 -23.94 0.90
CA ASP A 162 -16.41 -24.88 0.43
C ASP A 162 -15.14 -24.14 -0.03
N PHE A 163 -14.13 -24.14 0.86
CA PHE A 163 -12.81 -23.55 0.62
C PHE A 163 -12.01 -24.19 -0.52
N ARG A 164 -12.45 -25.32 -1.07
CA ARG A 164 -11.82 -25.96 -2.24
C ARG A 164 -12.30 -25.35 -3.55
N THR A 165 -13.39 -24.58 -3.53
CA THR A 165 -13.90 -23.94 -4.73
C THR A 165 -12.91 -22.88 -5.24
N LYS A 166 -12.76 -22.81 -6.56
CA LYS A 166 -11.90 -21.81 -7.22
C LYS A 166 -12.31 -20.38 -6.86
N ALA A 167 -13.60 -20.14 -6.66
CA ALA A 167 -14.13 -18.83 -6.28
C ALA A 167 -13.67 -18.40 -4.88
N VAL A 168 -13.84 -19.26 -3.86
CA VAL A 168 -13.39 -18.97 -2.49
C VAL A 168 -11.86 -18.80 -2.44
N LYS A 169 -11.12 -19.67 -3.12
CA LYS A 169 -9.65 -19.55 -3.19
C LYS A 169 -9.22 -18.19 -3.77
N LYS A 170 -9.77 -17.79 -4.92
CA LYS A 170 -9.47 -16.51 -5.55
C LYS A 170 -9.87 -15.32 -4.68
N LEU A 171 -11.00 -15.41 -3.99
CA LEU A 171 -11.47 -14.37 -3.07
C LEU A 171 -10.46 -14.16 -1.93
N LEU A 172 -10.09 -15.25 -1.24
CA LEU A 172 -9.19 -15.17 -0.08
C LEU A 172 -7.78 -14.76 -0.50
N GLU A 173 -7.23 -15.35 -1.57
CA GLU A 173 -5.89 -15.00 -2.06
C GLU A 173 -5.79 -13.50 -2.37
N ARG A 174 -6.74 -12.94 -3.14
CA ARG A 174 -6.74 -11.50 -3.46
C ARG A 174 -6.76 -10.63 -2.20
N ASN A 175 -7.68 -10.92 -1.27
CA ASN A 175 -7.85 -10.09 -0.08
C ASN A 175 -6.66 -10.21 0.89
N PHE A 176 -6.06 -11.40 1.01
CA PHE A 176 -4.89 -11.59 1.84
C PHE A 176 -3.68 -10.86 1.28
N GLU A 177 -3.45 -10.90 -0.03
CA GLU A 177 -2.35 -10.14 -0.66
C GLU A 177 -2.48 -8.63 -0.38
N GLU A 178 -3.68 -8.07 -0.48
CA GLU A 178 -3.95 -6.65 -0.20
C GLU A 178 -3.77 -6.30 1.28
N LEU A 179 -4.27 -7.14 2.20
CA LEU A 179 -4.06 -6.97 3.64
C LEU A 179 -2.58 -7.03 4.01
N LEU A 180 -1.84 -7.95 3.38
CA LEU A 180 -0.41 -8.13 3.60
C LEU A 180 0.40 -6.94 3.06
N ASP A 181 0.09 -6.45 1.86
CA ASP A 181 0.73 -5.25 1.32
C ASP A 181 0.45 -4.04 2.21
N TYR A 182 -0.79 -3.85 2.66
CA TYR A 182 -1.17 -2.79 3.61
C TYR A 182 -0.37 -2.86 4.91
N PHE A 183 -0.32 -4.05 5.53
CA PHE A 183 0.44 -4.28 6.76
C PHE A 183 1.92 -3.99 6.57
N ILE A 184 2.55 -4.59 5.55
CA ILE A 184 3.99 -4.49 5.35
C ILE A 184 4.41 -3.05 5.00
N ILE A 185 3.62 -2.35 4.18
CA ILE A 185 3.91 -0.97 3.76
C ILE A 185 3.72 0.00 4.92
N ARG A 186 2.57 -0.01 5.60
CA ARG A 186 2.24 1.01 6.60
C ARG A 186 2.73 0.71 8.01
N PHE A 187 2.84 -0.57 8.37
CA PHE A 187 3.14 -0.99 9.73
C PHE A 187 4.51 -1.65 9.87
N CYS A 188 5.23 -1.95 8.79
CA CYS A 188 6.53 -2.62 8.86
C CYS A 188 7.65 -1.89 8.11
N ALA A 189 7.49 -0.59 7.79
CA ALA A 189 8.50 0.17 7.04
C ALA A 189 9.92 0.08 7.65
N ASP A 190 10.04 0.07 8.99
CA ASP A 190 11.31 -0.06 9.72
C ASP A 190 11.90 -1.48 9.73
N LEU A 191 11.11 -2.48 9.35
CA LEU A 191 11.52 -3.89 9.25
C LEU A 191 11.85 -4.30 7.82
N ASN A 192 11.46 -3.50 6.83
CA ASN A 192 11.63 -3.84 5.42
C ASN A 192 13.08 -3.60 4.98
N GLU A 193 13.60 -4.50 4.16
CA GLU A 193 14.93 -4.35 3.54
C GLU A 193 14.94 -3.27 2.44
N THR A 194 13.77 -2.94 1.90
CA THR A 194 13.56 -1.83 0.97
C THR A 194 12.33 -1.02 1.36
N ASN A 195 12.30 0.25 0.96
CA ASN A 195 11.10 1.07 1.08
C ASN A 195 10.09 0.68 -0.01
N TYR A 196 8.88 0.33 0.42
CA TYR A 196 7.76 0.11 -0.49
C TYR A 196 6.84 1.35 -0.46
N PRO A 197 6.62 2.02 -1.60
CA PRO A 197 5.82 3.24 -1.63
C PRO A 197 4.34 2.95 -1.38
N GLU A 198 3.66 3.84 -0.66
CA GLU A 198 2.21 3.75 -0.43
C GLU A 198 1.39 3.83 -1.73
N ALA A 199 1.97 4.34 -2.82
CA ALA A 199 1.32 4.37 -4.13
C ALA A 199 0.88 2.97 -4.61
N ILE A 200 1.55 1.91 -4.16
CA ILE A 200 1.17 0.50 -4.42
C ILE A 200 -0.26 0.20 -3.93
N LEU A 201 -0.67 0.77 -2.78
CA LEU A 201 -1.96 0.49 -2.18
C LEU A 201 -3.15 0.97 -3.03
N ARG A 202 -2.92 1.93 -3.95
CA ARG A 202 -3.94 2.46 -4.88
C ARG A 202 -4.47 1.42 -5.87
N TYR A 203 -3.78 0.29 -5.99
CA TYR A 203 -4.11 -0.80 -6.91
C TYR A 203 -4.91 -1.93 -6.26
N HIS A 204 -5.19 -1.84 -4.95
CA HIS A 204 -6.05 -2.80 -4.24
C HIS A 204 -7.47 -2.79 -4.81
N GLY A 205 -8.12 -3.96 -4.86
CA GLY A 205 -9.47 -4.17 -5.36
C GLY A 205 -9.63 -4.08 -6.88
N LYS A 206 -8.66 -3.53 -7.60
CA LYS A 206 -8.73 -3.30 -9.06
C LYS A 206 -8.26 -4.51 -9.84
N SER A 207 -8.86 -4.79 -10.99
CA SER A 207 -8.32 -5.73 -11.97
C SER A 207 -7.34 -5.03 -12.92
N LEU A 208 -6.46 -5.79 -13.59
CA LEU A 208 -5.43 -5.18 -14.46
C LEU A 208 -6.01 -4.37 -15.63
N ASP A 209 -7.21 -4.69 -16.11
CA ASP A 209 -7.93 -3.93 -17.13
C ASP A 209 -8.44 -2.57 -16.65
N GLN A 210 -8.53 -2.37 -15.32
CA GLN A 210 -8.93 -1.11 -14.70
C GLN A 210 -7.74 -0.22 -14.32
N ILE A 211 -6.51 -0.68 -14.57
CA ILE A 211 -5.28 -0.04 -14.11
C ILE A 211 -4.50 0.50 -15.30
N ASP A 212 -3.98 1.73 -15.18
CA ASP A 212 -2.90 2.17 -16.04
C ASP A 212 -1.62 1.38 -15.70
N LEU A 213 -1.35 0.36 -16.51
CA LEU A 213 -0.22 -0.55 -16.32
C LEU A 213 1.12 0.19 -16.28
N ARG A 214 1.32 1.24 -17.07
CA ARG A 214 2.56 2.03 -17.04
C ARG A 214 2.72 2.68 -15.68
N ARG A 215 1.65 3.34 -15.20
CA ARG A 215 1.69 4.02 -13.90
C ARG A 215 1.92 3.03 -12.76
N MET A 216 1.29 1.86 -12.79
CA MET A 216 1.49 0.82 -11.79
C MET A 216 2.94 0.34 -11.75
N ILE A 217 3.56 0.08 -12.91
CA ILE A 217 4.97 -0.32 -12.96
C ILE A 217 5.86 0.75 -12.31
N LEU A 218 5.67 2.02 -12.64
CA LEU A 218 6.46 3.10 -12.08
C LEU A 218 6.24 3.27 -10.57
N ASP A 219 4.99 3.18 -10.11
CA ASP A 219 4.64 3.28 -8.69
C ASP A 219 5.18 2.09 -7.87
N TYR A 220 5.27 0.88 -8.42
CA TYR A 220 5.87 -0.26 -7.72
C TYR A 220 7.39 -0.15 -7.63
N LEU A 221 8.05 0.29 -8.70
CA LEU A 221 9.50 0.34 -8.77
C LEU A 221 10.09 1.57 -8.05
N ASP A 222 9.34 2.68 -7.99
CA ASP A 222 9.74 3.92 -7.31
C ASP A 222 11.19 4.30 -7.63
N LEU A 223 11.46 4.41 -8.93
CA LEU A 223 12.81 4.57 -9.45
C LEU A 223 13.43 5.94 -9.13
N GLU A 224 12.64 6.89 -8.63
CA GLU A 224 13.10 8.21 -8.24
C GLU A 224 14.02 8.18 -7.01
N VAL A 225 13.86 7.18 -6.13
CA VAL A 225 14.69 7.00 -4.93
C VAL A 225 15.83 6.01 -5.12
N GLU A 226 15.96 5.45 -6.33
CA GLU A 226 16.93 4.42 -6.67
C GLU A 226 18.16 5.04 -7.35
N ASP A 227 19.35 4.55 -7.03
CA ASP A 227 20.59 4.96 -7.69
C ASP A 227 20.79 4.21 -9.02
N LEU A 228 19.82 4.36 -9.92
CA LEU A 228 19.82 3.75 -11.25
C LEU A 228 19.44 4.77 -12.31
N SER A 229 20.10 4.70 -13.47
CA SER A 229 19.68 5.47 -14.63
C SER A 229 18.48 4.80 -15.29
N TRP A 230 17.38 5.52 -15.45
CA TRP A 230 16.17 5.01 -16.11
C TRP A 230 15.55 6.04 -17.06
N TYR A 231 14.69 5.56 -17.95
CA TYR A 231 14.07 6.33 -19.03
C TYR A 231 12.64 5.88 -19.26
N ASP A 232 11.70 6.83 -19.23
CA ASP A 232 10.30 6.64 -19.62
C ASP A 232 9.82 7.68 -20.65
N ASP A 233 10.64 8.70 -20.94
CA ASP A 233 10.57 9.57 -22.11
C ASP A 233 11.65 9.16 -23.13
N PHE A 234 11.24 8.39 -24.13
CA PHE A 234 12.12 7.90 -25.18
C PHE A 234 12.45 8.94 -26.26
N VAL A 235 11.75 10.07 -26.28
CA VAL A 235 12.09 11.20 -27.15
C VAL A 235 13.30 11.95 -26.58
N ALA A 236 13.34 12.10 -25.25
CA ALA A 236 14.46 12.70 -24.55
C ALA A 236 15.65 11.73 -24.33
N MET A 237 15.42 10.41 -24.40
CA MET A 237 16.47 9.41 -24.22
C MET A 237 17.60 9.56 -25.26
N PRO A 238 18.89 9.54 -24.85
CA PRO A 238 20.00 9.58 -25.80
C PRO A 238 19.93 8.44 -26.83
N ALA A 239 19.93 8.78 -28.12
CA ALA A 239 19.75 7.81 -29.21
C ALA A 239 20.73 6.62 -29.15
N GLY A 240 21.99 6.87 -28.75
CA GLY A 240 22.98 5.81 -28.57
C GLY A 240 22.62 4.80 -27.47
N LYS A 241 22.01 5.25 -26.37
CA LYS A 241 21.55 4.36 -25.29
C LYS A 241 20.32 3.57 -25.70
N LEU A 242 19.35 4.22 -26.36
CA LEU A 242 18.17 3.52 -26.89
C LEU A 242 18.57 2.44 -27.91
N ARG A 243 19.51 2.77 -28.81
CA ARG A 243 20.07 1.81 -29.76
C ARG A 243 20.77 0.66 -29.05
N ASN A 244 21.60 0.94 -28.04
CA ASN A 244 22.26 -0.11 -27.26
C ASN A 244 21.25 -1.04 -26.57
N ALA A 245 20.18 -0.50 -25.99
CA ALA A 245 19.13 -1.32 -25.39
C ALA A 245 18.45 -2.20 -26.44
N ALA A 246 18.07 -1.62 -27.58
CA ALA A 246 17.41 -2.32 -28.69
C ALA A 246 18.29 -3.43 -29.30
N ASP A 247 19.59 -3.18 -29.44
CA ASP A 247 20.54 -4.15 -30.00
C ASP A 247 20.88 -5.27 -29.01
N ASN A 248 20.70 -5.06 -27.69
CA ASN A 248 21.19 -5.99 -26.67
C ASN A 248 20.12 -6.77 -25.92
N PHE A 249 18.98 -6.17 -25.56
CA PHE A 249 17.99 -6.85 -24.73
C PHE A 249 16.54 -6.47 -24.99
N LEU A 250 16.27 -5.31 -25.61
CA LEU A 250 14.92 -4.82 -25.85
C LEU A 250 14.45 -5.15 -27.27
N PHE A 251 13.62 -6.20 -27.40
CA PHE A 251 13.13 -6.68 -28.70
C PHE A 251 11.58 -6.72 -28.77
N PRO A 252 10.89 -5.58 -28.61
CA PRO A 252 9.44 -5.51 -28.54
C PRO A 252 8.80 -5.83 -29.89
N LYS A 253 7.59 -6.39 -29.86
CA LYS A 253 6.76 -6.52 -31.07
C LYS A 253 6.23 -5.16 -31.51
N LYS A 254 5.81 -5.05 -32.78
CA LYS A 254 5.26 -3.79 -33.36
C LYS A 254 4.08 -3.20 -32.59
N ASP A 255 3.30 -4.04 -31.92
CA ASP A 255 2.09 -3.65 -31.18
C ASP A 255 2.32 -3.58 -29.66
N GLU A 256 3.57 -3.60 -29.23
CA GLU A 256 3.96 -3.61 -27.83
C GLU A 256 4.44 -2.22 -27.42
N LYS A 257 3.74 -1.60 -26.46
CA LYS A 257 4.08 -0.25 -26.00
C LYS A 257 5.21 -0.34 -24.98
N LEU A 258 6.32 0.33 -25.25
CA LEU A 258 7.43 0.46 -24.31
C LEU A 258 7.06 1.47 -23.21
N PHE A 259 7.31 1.11 -21.95
CA PHE A 259 7.00 1.96 -20.80
C PHE A 259 8.25 2.47 -20.10
N LEU A 260 9.26 1.62 -19.98
CA LEU A 260 10.41 1.88 -19.14
C LEU A 260 11.65 1.17 -19.68
N ILE A 261 12.80 1.83 -19.65
CA ILE A 261 14.13 1.22 -19.75
C ILE A 261 14.93 1.61 -18.52
N VAL A 262 15.49 0.63 -17.81
CA VAL A 262 16.43 0.82 -16.70
C VAL A 262 17.80 0.30 -17.12
N ASN A 263 18.83 1.13 -16.96
CA ASN A 263 20.20 0.80 -17.29
C ASN A 263 20.95 0.34 -16.03
N THR A 264 21.48 -0.88 -16.07
CA THR A 264 22.33 -1.44 -15.00
C THR A 264 23.78 -1.63 -15.44
N ALA A 265 24.16 -1.17 -16.64
CA ALA A 265 25.53 -1.27 -17.10
C ALA A 265 26.47 -0.35 -16.29
N ILE A 266 27.60 -0.89 -15.84
CA ILE A 266 28.63 -0.19 -15.05
C ILE A 266 29.10 1.10 -15.74
N LEU A 267 29.27 1.06 -17.06
CA LEU A 267 29.71 2.21 -17.85
C LEU A 267 28.56 3.14 -18.29
N GLY A 268 27.34 2.94 -17.81
CA GLY A 268 26.20 3.80 -18.14
C GLY A 268 25.68 3.68 -19.59
N ASN A 269 26.16 2.69 -20.35
CA ASN A 269 25.97 2.61 -21.80
C ASN A 269 24.66 1.93 -22.25
N CYS A 270 23.86 1.39 -21.33
CA CYS A 270 22.59 0.72 -21.61
C CYS A 270 22.71 -0.55 -22.47
N LYS A 271 23.84 -1.26 -22.42
CA LYS A 271 23.96 -2.61 -23.00
C LYS A 271 23.47 -3.72 -22.07
N ASN A 272 23.37 -3.43 -20.78
CA ASN A 272 22.79 -4.27 -19.73
C ASN A 272 21.71 -3.46 -19.01
N GLY A 273 20.69 -4.14 -18.51
CA GLY A 273 19.53 -3.48 -17.95
C GLY A 273 18.27 -4.33 -18.06
N PHE A 274 17.14 -3.70 -17.77
CA PHE A 274 15.84 -4.28 -18.04
C PHE A 274 14.89 -3.25 -18.63
N ALA A 275 13.88 -3.72 -19.33
CA ALA A 275 12.84 -2.89 -19.91
C ALA A 275 11.48 -3.54 -19.71
N MET A 276 10.48 -2.72 -19.43
CA MET A 276 9.10 -3.16 -19.26
C MET A 276 8.21 -2.52 -20.32
N THR A 277 7.27 -3.32 -20.81
CA THR A 277 6.35 -2.93 -21.87
C THR A 277 4.91 -3.24 -21.47
N SER A 278 3.96 -3.05 -22.38
CA SER A 278 2.58 -3.48 -22.18
C SER A 278 2.38 -5.00 -22.13
N LYS A 279 3.41 -5.82 -22.39
CA LYS A 279 3.26 -7.28 -22.51
C LYS A 279 4.37 -8.09 -21.84
N CYS A 280 5.55 -7.52 -21.64
CA CYS A 280 6.76 -8.29 -21.40
C CYS A 280 7.76 -7.51 -20.54
N LEU A 281 8.49 -8.25 -19.71
CA LEU A 281 9.75 -7.82 -19.13
C LEU A 281 10.89 -8.38 -19.98
N TYR A 282 11.78 -7.51 -20.44
CA TYR A 282 13.03 -7.84 -21.12
C TYR A 282 14.19 -7.51 -20.20
N TRP A 283 15.24 -8.32 -20.18
CA TRP A 283 16.43 -7.98 -19.40
C TRP A 283 17.69 -8.65 -19.93
N LYS A 284 18.82 -8.11 -19.50
CA LYS A 284 20.14 -8.71 -19.68
C LYS A 284 21.04 -8.27 -18.53
N THR A 285 21.58 -9.26 -17.84
CA THR A 285 22.62 -9.08 -16.82
C THR A 285 23.99 -9.29 -17.43
N GLU A 286 25.05 -8.91 -16.71
CA GLU A 286 26.41 -9.10 -17.17
C GLU A 286 26.72 -10.59 -17.36
N LEU A 287 27.40 -10.93 -18.47
CA LEU A 287 27.75 -12.30 -18.90
C LEU A 287 26.57 -13.25 -19.23
N GLU A 288 25.33 -12.82 -19.05
CA GLU A 288 24.15 -13.60 -19.44
C GLU A 288 23.61 -13.18 -20.81
N PRO A 289 23.00 -14.11 -21.58
CA PRO A 289 22.26 -13.74 -22.77
C PRO A 289 21.03 -12.92 -22.40
N ALA A 290 20.49 -12.19 -23.37
CA ALA A 290 19.25 -11.46 -23.17
C ALA A 290 18.07 -12.41 -22.96
N GLN A 291 17.20 -12.02 -22.04
CA GLN A 291 16.06 -12.79 -21.58
C GLN A 291 14.79 -11.97 -21.71
N ARG A 292 13.66 -12.69 -21.73
CA ARG A 292 12.34 -12.06 -21.68
C ARG A 292 11.30 -12.98 -21.09
N VAL A 293 10.29 -12.40 -20.45
CA VAL A 293 9.10 -13.12 -19.98
C VAL A 293 7.85 -12.30 -20.30
N PHE A 294 6.90 -12.92 -21.00
CA PHE A 294 5.58 -12.33 -21.19
C PHE A 294 4.79 -12.44 -19.89
N TYR A 295 4.04 -11.41 -19.49
CA TYR A 295 3.31 -11.44 -18.22
C TYR A 295 2.32 -12.61 -18.12
N HIS A 296 1.68 -12.99 -19.24
CA HIS A 296 0.79 -14.15 -19.31
C HIS A 296 1.51 -15.52 -19.32
N LYS A 297 2.85 -15.53 -19.31
CA LYS A 297 3.70 -16.72 -19.16
C LYS A 297 4.52 -16.66 -17.87
N LEU A 298 4.21 -15.74 -16.97
CA LEU A 298 4.89 -15.65 -15.69
C LEU A 298 4.35 -16.78 -14.79
N GLU A 299 5.19 -17.74 -14.49
CA GLU A 299 4.83 -18.91 -13.68
C GLU A 299 5.30 -18.70 -12.24
N GLU A 300 6.56 -18.27 -12.10
CA GLU A 300 7.23 -18.21 -10.81
C GLU A 300 8.18 -17.02 -10.71
N VAL A 301 8.22 -16.40 -9.52
CA VAL A 301 9.24 -15.45 -9.13
C VAL A 301 9.73 -15.87 -7.74
N LYS A 302 11.01 -16.19 -7.63
CA LYS A 302 11.64 -16.65 -6.39
C LYS A 302 12.73 -15.70 -5.97
N ARG A 303 12.78 -15.42 -4.67
CA ARG A 303 13.90 -14.74 -4.04
C ARG A 303 15.00 -15.76 -3.71
N ASP A 304 16.21 -15.43 -4.12
CA ASP A 304 17.44 -15.96 -3.54
C ASP A 304 18.06 -14.88 -2.65
N ASP A 305 19.17 -15.17 -1.97
CA ASP A 305 19.81 -14.27 -1.00
C ASP A 305 19.97 -12.83 -1.55
N LYS A 306 20.55 -12.69 -2.75
CA LYS A 306 20.91 -11.39 -3.35
C LYS A 306 20.27 -11.08 -4.70
N TRP A 307 19.49 -11.98 -5.25
CA TRP A 307 18.89 -11.85 -6.57
C TRP A 307 17.52 -12.52 -6.58
N ILE A 308 16.84 -12.44 -7.72
CA ILE A 308 15.62 -13.21 -7.95
C ILE A 308 15.76 -14.09 -9.19
N THR A 309 14.96 -15.13 -9.25
CA THR A 309 14.76 -15.91 -10.48
C THR A 309 13.34 -15.71 -10.97
N ILE A 310 13.20 -15.53 -12.28
CA ILE A 310 11.92 -15.37 -12.96
C ILE A 310 11.77 -16.54 -13.93
N ASN A 311 10.83 -17.44 -13.65
CA ASN A 311 10.71 -18.75 -14.30
C ASN A 311 12.05 -19.53 -14.32
N GLY A 312 12.80 -19.49 -13.20
CA GLY A 312 14.10 -20.14 -13.07
C GLY A 312 15.26 -19.43 -13.78
N ILE A 313 15.02 -18.28 -14.41
CA ILE A 313 16.05 -17.50 -15.10
C ILE A 313 16.51 -16.37 -14.18
N PHE A 314 17.83 -16.22 -14.04
CA PHE A 314 18.45 -15.20 -13.20
C PHE A 314 18.04 -13.78 -13.59
N PHE A 315 17.70 -12.97 -12.59
CA PHE A 315 17.47 -11.53 -12.72
C PHE A 315 18.07 -10.81 -11.51
N HIS A 316 18.82 -9.75 -11.78
CA HIS A 316 19.35 -8.87 -10.74
C HIS A 316 19.53 -7.46 -11.30
N ALA A 317 19.04 -6.46 -10.56
CA ALA A 317 19.31 -5.05 -10.83
C ALA A 317 19.92 -4.35 -9.60
N SER A 318 19.25 -4.48 -8.46
CA SER A 318 19.73 -4.09 -7.13
C SER A 318 18.89 -4.82 -6.10
N THR A 319 19.35 -4.98 -4.86
CA THR A 319 18.53 -5.62 -3.80
C THR A 319 17.16 -4.96 -3.67
N SER A 320 17.09 -3.62 -3.73
CA SER A 320 15.83 -2.89 -3.64
C SER A 320 14.90 -3.17 -4.82
N ILE A 321 15.42 -3.06 -6.05
CA ILE A 321 14.64 -3.30 -7.27
C ILE A 321 14.17 -4.74 -7.34
N ASP A 322 15.01 -5.71 -6.98
CA ASP A 322 14.67 -7.12 -7.04
C ASP A 322 13.46 -7.41 -6.12
N LEU A 323 13.46 -6.87 -4.89
CA LEU A 323 12.34 -7.01 -3.96
C LEU A 323 11.06 -6.35 -4.47
N LYS A 324 11.16 -5.13 -5.02
CA LYS A 324 10.03 -4.44 -5.66
C LYS A 324 9.51 -5.20 -6.88
N MET A 325 10.41 -5.84 -7.63
CA MET A 325 10.09 -6.65 -8.81
C MET A 325 9.35 -7.92 -8.43
N ILE A 326 9.66 -8.58 -7.31
CA ILE A 326 8.89 -9.72 -6.80
C ILE A 326 7.41 -9.35 -6.69
N ARG A 327 7.10 -8.25 -6.01
CA ARG A 327 5.71 -7.80 -5.79
C ARG A 327 5.02 -7.39 -7.09
N LEU A 328 5.72 -6.61 -7.91
CA LEU A 328 5.19 -6.16 -9.19
C LEU A 328 4.87 -7.36 -10.10
N LEU A 329 5.79 -8.31 -10.23
CA LEU A 329 5.58 -9.48 -11.09
C LEU A 329 4.50 -10.41 -10.54
N LYS A 330 4.45 -10.66 -9.22
CA LYS A 330 3.32 -11.40 -8.61
C LYS A 330 1.98 -10.73 -8.91
N ARG A 331 1.92 -9.39 -8.91
CA ARG A 331 0.73 -8.62 -9.29
C ARG A 331 0.37 -8.74 -10.77
N LEU A 332 1.37 -8.83 -11.65
CA LEU A 332 1.19 -8.99 -13.10
C LEU A 332 0.89 -10.43 -13.54
N ARG A 333 1.04 -11.41 -12.65
CA ARG A 333 0.70 -12.81 -12.90
C ARG A 333 -0.82 -12.97 -12.94
N VAL A 334 -1.37 -13.23 -14.12
CA VAL A 334 -2.82 -13.39 -14.38
C VAL A 334 -3.22 -14.87 -14.41
#